data_AF-A0A8S2TEW0-F1
#
_entry.id   AF-A0A8S2TEW0-F1
#
_cell.length_a   1.000
_cell.length_b   1.000
_cell.length_c   1.000
_cell.angle_alpha   90.00
_cell.angle_beta   90.00
_cell.angle_gamma   90.00
#
_symmetry.space_group_name_H-M   'P 1'
#
loop_
_entity.id
_entity.type
_entity.pdbx_description
1 polymer ?
#
loop_
_entity_poly.entity_id
_entity_poly.type
_entity_poly.pdbx_seq_one_letter_code
_entity_poly.pdbx_strand_id
1 'polypeptide(L)'
;TYAEYQQQDGKLNKADWRRSSVNTLIQTIYTRIHGIKPKVKFGISPFGIWKNGVPQGIHGLSSYNILYCDSRMWLKQGFVDYMAPQLYWQIDPPARS
;
A
#
# COMPACT_ATOMS: atom_id res chain seq x y z
N THR A 1 -6.06 -6.16 -18.78
CA THR A 1 -5.25 -7.20 -18.12
C THR A 1 -3.76 -6.83 -18.15
N TYR A 2 -2.87 -7.59 -17.48
CA TYR A 2 -1.41 -7.33 -17.61
C TYR A 2 -0.90 -7.56 -19.04
N ALA A 3 -1.48 -8.53 -19.76
CA ALA A 3 -1.15 -8.79 -21.16
C ALA A 3 -1.50 -7.59 -22.06
N GLU A 4 -2.71 -7.02 -21.90
CA GLU A 4 -3.09 -5.78 -22.60
C GLU A 4 -2.18 -4.60 -22.25
N TYR A 5 -1.79 -4.45 -20.98
CA TYR A 5 -0.85 -3.41 -20.56
C TYR A 5 0.50 -3.53 -21.29
N GLN A 6 1.01 -4.75 -21.48
CA GLN A 6 2.23 -4.99 -22.24
C GLN A 6 2.07 -4.72 -23.74
N GLN A 7 0.91 -5.05 -24.31
CA GLN A 7 0.60 -4.73 -25.71
C GLN A 7 0.52 -3.23 -25.97
N GLN A 8 0.22 -2.43 -24.94
CA GLN A 8 0.21 -0.97 -24.98
C GLN A 8 1.56 -0.37 -24.54
N ASP A 9 2.67 -1.05 -24.83
CA ASP A 9 4.04 -0.60 -24.51
C ASP A 9 4.34 -0.39 -23.01
N GLY A 10 3.57 -1.02 -22.12
CA GLY A 10 3.81 -0.99 -20.68
C GLY A 10 5.20 -1.48 -20.27
N LYS A 11 5.94 -0.67 -19.50
CA LYS A 11 7.34 -0.94 -19.11
C LYS A 11 7.52 -1.53 -17.71
N LEU A 12 6.47 -1.51 -16.89
CA LEU A 12 6.54 -2.06 -15.53
C LEU A 12 6.49 -3.58 -15.56
N ASN A 13 7.27 -4.24 -14.70
CA ASN A 13 7.05 -5.65 -14.42
C ASN A 13 5.67 -5.85 -13.76
N LYS A 14 5.17 -7.09 -13.76
CA LYS A 14 3.83 -7.40 -13.25
C LYS A 14 3.57 -6.95 -11.81
N ALA A 15 4.57 -7.03 -10.93
CA ALA A 15 4.42 -6.63 -9.53
C ALA A 15 4.32 -5.11 -9.39
N ASP A 16 5.15 -4.36 -10.11
CA ASP A 16 5.10 -2.90 -10.13
C ASP A 16 3.86 -2.38 -10.85
N TRP A 17 3.40 -3.06 -11.89
CA TRP A 17 2.12 -2.76 -12.55
C TRP A 17 0.92 -2.96 -11.60
N ARG A 18 0.95 -4.02 -10.77
CA ARG A 18 -0.09 -4.22 -9.74
C ARG A 18 -0.03 -3.10 -8.69
N ARG A 19 1.16 -2.74 -8.20
CA ARG A 19 1.34 -1.62 -7.26
C ARG A 19 0.85 -0.30 -7.86
N SER A 20 1.22 0.00 -9.11
CA SER A 20 0.79 1.23 -9.76
C SER A 20 -0.73 1.28 -9.93
N SER A 21 -1.38 0.15 -10.22
CA SER A 21 -2.84 0.06 -10.29
C SER A 21 -3.50 0.42 -8.95
N VAL A 22 -2.98 -0.11 -7.83
CA VAL A 22 -3.47 0.24 -6.49
C VAL A 22 -3.21 1.71 -6.18
N ASN A 23 -2.00 2.21 -6.46
CA ASN A 23 -1.62 3.61 -6.22
C ASN A 23 -2.55 4.58 -6.96
N THR A 24 -2.85 4.31 -8.23
CA THR A 24 -3.78 5.11 -9.04
C THR A 24 -5.18 5.13 -8.44
N LEU A 25 -5.68 3.99 -7.96
CA LEU A 25 -6.97 3.91 -7.30
C LEU A 25 -7.01 4.79 -6.04
N ILE A 26 -6.02 4.65 -5.16
CA ILE A 26 -5.93 5.41 -3.91
C ILE A 26 -5.86 6.92 -4.18
N GLN A 27 -4.98 7.34 -5.09
CA GLN A 27 -4.86 8.75 -5.48
C GLN A 27 -6.17 9.30 -6.06
N THR A 28 -6.83 8.52 -6.91
CA THR A 28 -8.11 8.92 -7.53
C THR A 28 -9.18 9.12 -6.48
N ILE A 29 -9.33 8.17 -5.53
CA ILE A 29 -10.31 8.28 -4.44
C ILE A 29 -10.03 9.53 -3.60
N TYR A 30 -8.79 9.72 -3.15
CA TYR A 30 -8.42 10.88 -2.35
C TYR A 30 -8.74 12.21 -3.06
N THR A 31 -8.36 12.30 -4.33
CA THR A 31 -8.57 13.50 -5.17
C THR A 31 -10.05 13.78 -5.37
N ARG A 32 -10.87 12.74 -5.62
CA ARG A 32 -12.32 12.86 -5.81
C ARG A 32 -13.02 13.28 -4.53
N ILE A 33 -12.69 12.69 -3.38
CA ILE A 33 -13.26 13.06 -2.08
C ILE A 33 -13.00 14.53 -1.80
N HIS A 34 -11.74 14.98 -1.91
CA HIS A 34 -11.37 16.35 -1.59
C HIS A 34 -11.88 17.37 -2.61
N GLY A 35 -12.06 16.97 -3.87
CA GLY A 35 -12.70 17.81 -4.89
C GLY A 35 -14.19 18.06 -4.65
N ILE A 36 -14.89 17.13 -3.97
CA ILE A 36 -16.33 17.25 -3.70
C ILE A 36 -16.59 17.80 -2.29
N LYS A 37 -15.90 17.29 -1.28
CA LYS A 37 -16.03 17.69 0.13
C LYS A 37 -14.64 17.77 0.80
N PRO A 38 -13.95 18.92 0.74
CA PRO A 38 -12.57 19.08 1.23
C PRO A 38 -12.33 18.76 2.71
N LYS A 39 -13.37 18.76 3.53
CA LYS A 39 -13.26 18.50 4.98
C LYS A 39 -13.42 17.02 5.35
N VAL A 40 -13.81 16.15 4.41
CA VAL A 40 -13.96 14.71 4.66
C VAL A 40 -12.58 14.06 4.66
N LYS A 41 -12.28 13.31 5.71
CA LYS A 41 -11.01 12.59 5.86
C LYS A 41 -11.07 11.22 5.20
N PHE A 42 -10.05 10.92 4.40
CA PHE A 42 -9.85 9.61 3.77
C PHE A 42 -8.62 8.93 4.36
N GLY A 43 -8.79 7.74 4.91
CA GLY A 43 -7.67 6.97 5.44
C GLY A 43 -7.79 5.49 5.14
N ILE A 44 -6.66 4.81 5.31
CA ILE A 44 -6.51 3.40 4.99
C ILE A 44 -5.94 2.66 6.19
N SER A 45 -6.42 1.44 6.43
CA SER A 45 -5.82 0.52 7.40
C SER A 45 -4.93 -0.49 6.65
N PRO A 46 -3.62 -0.19 6.43
CA PRO A 46 -2.73 -1.11 5.75
C PRO A 46 -2.37 -2.30 6.65
N PHE A 47 -1.90 -3.38 6.05
CA PHE A 47 -1.29 -4.48 6.81
C PHE A 47 -0.07 -3.96 7.59
N GLY A 48 0.14 -4.49 8.80
CA GLY A 48 1.15 -3.94 9.71
C GLY A 48 2.59 -4.09 9.23
N ILE A 49 2.90 -5.09 8.40
CA ILE A 49 4.21 -5.27 7.77
C ILE A 49 4.16 -4.72 6.34
N TRP A 50 4.75 -3.54 6.13
CA TRP A 50 4.86 -2.94 4.79
C TRP A 50 5.80 -3.74 3.89
N LYS A 51 7.06 -3.94 4.31
CA LYS A 51 8.07 -4.69 3.56
C LYS A 51 9.00 -5.44 4.50
N ASN A 52 9.27 -6.70 4.20
CA ASN A 52 10.25 -7.49 4.96
C ASN A 52 11.62 -6.82 4.97
N GLY A 53 12.29 -6.86 6.12
CA GLY A 53 13.55 -6.18 6.37
C GLY A 53 13.43 -4.66 6.53
N VAL A 54 12.22 -4.10 6.56
CA VAL A 54 12.01 -2.66 6.82
C VAL A 54 10.96 -2.41 7.90
N PRO A 55 11.37 -1.99 9.12
CA PRO A 55 12.76 -1.90 9.59
C PRO A 55 13.46 -3.27 9.68
N GLN A 56 14.79 -3.27 9.83
CA GLN A 56 15.58 -4.50 9.93
C GLN A 56 15.03 -5.42 11.03
N GLY A 57 15.00 -6.73 10.77
CA GLY A 57 14.46 -7.74 11.70
C GLY A 57 12.95 -7.96 11.62
N ILE A 58 12.21 -7.13 10.86
CA ILE A 58 10.77 -7.36 10.65
C ILE A 58 10.55 -8.28 9.44
N HIS A 59 9.90 -9.42 9.70
CA HIS A 59 9.60 -10.42 8.69
C HIS A 59 8.18 -10.97 8.85
N GLY A 60 7.54 -11.27 7.73
CA GLY A 60 6.22 -11.87 7.68
C GLY A 60 5.57 -11.68 6.31
N LEU A 61 4.24 -11.54 6.30
CA LEU A 61 3.50 -11.21 5.09
C LEU A 61 3.76 -9.73 4.73
N SER A 62 4.59 -9.52 3.72
CA SER A 62 4.92 -8.19 3.19
C SER A 62 3.77 -7.66 2.33
N SER A 63 3.11 -6.57 2.77
CA SER A 63 2.04 -5.95 2.00
C SER A 63 2.53 -5.44 0.65
N TYR A 64 3.77 -4.93 0.60
CA TYR A 64 4.39 -4.40 -0.61
C TYR A 64 4.63 -5.50 -1.66
N ASN A 65 5.11 -6.68 -1.23
CA ASN A 65 5.48 -7.76 -2.14
C ASN A 65 4.29 -8.66 -2.52
N ILE A 66 3.43 -8.98 -1.55
CA ILE A 66 2.37 -9.99 -1.70
C ILE A 66 1.03 -9.34 -2.08
N LEU A 67 0.68 -8.24 -1.42
CA LEU A 67 -0.60 -7.55 -1.62
C LEU A 67 -0.49 -6.39 -2.63
N TYR A 68 0.73 -6.02 -3.02
CA TYR A 68 1.01 -4.88 -3.90
C TYR A 68 0.54 -3.54 -3.32
N CYS A 69 0.52 -3.44 -1.98
CA CYS A 69 0.11 -2.25 -1.24
C CYS A 69 1.35 -1.49 -0.76
N ASP A 70 1.62 -0.33 -1.37
CA ASP A 70 2.72 0.56 -0.98
C ASP A 70 2.25 1.72 -0.08
N SER A 71 1.83 1.37 1.14
CA SER A 71 1.32 2.33 2.14
C SER A 71 2.31 3.45 2.47
N ARG A 72 3.61 3.17 2.42
CA ARG A 72 4.65 4.18 2.61
C ARG A 72 4.64 5.24 1.52
N MET A 73 4.42 4.85 0.25
CA MET A 73 4.27 5.81 -0.85
C MET A 73 3.01 6.65 -0.67
N TRP A 74 1.87 6.05 -0.32
CA TRP A 74 0.61 6.78 -0.14
C TRP A 74 0.73 7.87 0.93
N LEU A 75 1.35 7.55 2.07
CA LEU A 75 1.60 8.53 3.12
C LEU A 75 2.54 9.64 2.64
N LYS A 76 3.67 9.29 2.01
CA LYS A 76 4.67 10.26 1.54
C LYS A 76 4.12 11.23 0.50
N GLN A 77 3.22 10.77 -0.36
CA GLN A 77 2.63 11.56 -1.44
C GLN A 77 1.37 12.32 -0.99
N GLY A 78 0.92 12.12 0.26
CA GLY A 78 -0.28 12.76 0.78
C GLY A 78 -1.58 12.25 0.13
N PHE A 79 -1.61 10.98 -0.29
CA PHE A 79 -2.81 10.36 -0.89
C PHE A 79 -3.77 9.78 0.15
N VAL A 80 -3.50 10.02 1.43
CA VAL A 80 -4.34 9.69 2.58
C VAL A 80 -4.18 10.77 3.64
N ASP A 81 -5.24 11.04 4.38
CA ASP A 81 -5.21 11.91 5.58
C ASP A 81 -4.69 11.18 6.81
N TYR A 82 -4.97 9.87 6.91
CA TYR A 82 -4.55 9.06 8.05
C TYR A 82 -4.29 7.60 7.65
N MET A 83 -3.53 6.90 8.50
CA MET A 83 -3.36 5.45 8.42
C MET A 83 -3.60 4.80 9.77
N ALA A 84 -4.17 3.59 9.74
CA ALA A 84 -4.40 2.75 10.91
C ALA A 84 -3.79 1.35 10.67
N PRO A 85 -2.47 1.18 10.81
CA PRO A 85 -1.81 -0.09 10.49
C PRO A 85 -2.33 -1.24 11.36
N GLN A 86 -2.55 -2.39 10.75
CA GLN A 86 -3.08 -3.60 11.39
C GLN A 86 -1.96 -4.32 12.17
N LEU A 87 -1.63 -3.79 13.35
CA LEU A 87 -0.61 -4.35 14.24
C LEU A 87 -1.19 -5.45 15.14
N TYR A 88 -1.79 -6.48 14.55
CA TYR A 88 -2.51 -7.53 15.28
C TYR A 88 -1.57 -8.64 15.76
N TRP A 89 -0.55 -8.25 16.53
CA TRP A 89 0.42 -9.16 17.13
C TRP A 89 0.54 -8.87 18.63
N GLN A 90 0.96 -9.89 19.38
CA GLN A 90 1.31 -9.72 20.78
C GLN A 90 2.56 -8.84 20.90
N ILE A 91 2.64 -8.08 21.99
CA ILE A 91 3.89 -7.48 22.44
C ILE A 91 4.76 -8.63 22.97
N ASP A 92 6.02 -8.69 22.54
CA ASP A 92 6.98 -9.75 22.89
C ASP A 92 6.47 -11.18 22.62
N PRO A 93 6.18 -11.53 21.35
CA PRO A 93 5.78 -12.89 21.03
C PRO A 93 6.92 -13.86 21.38
N PRO A 94 6.60 -15.07 21.89
CA PRO A 94 7.63 -16.06 22.16
C PRO A 94 8.42 -16.33 20.87
N ALA A 95 9.75 -16.39 21.00
CA ALA A 95 10.63 -16.72 19.89
C ALA A 95 10.18 -18.06 19.31
N ARG A 96 9.62 -18.04 18.09
CA ARG A 96 9.24 -19.27 17.40
C ARG A 96 10.53 -19.91 16.87
N SER A 97 10.81 -21.12 17.34
CA SER A 97 11.87 -22.01 16.86
C SER A 97 11.78 -22.24 15.36
#